data_AF-A0A970UXL5-F1
#
_entry.id   AF-A0A970UXL5-F1
#
_cell.length_a   1.000
_cell.length_b   1.000
_cell.length_c   1.000
_cell.angle_alpha   90.00
_cell.angle_beta   90.00
_cell.angle_gamma   90.00
#
_symmetry.space_group_name_H-M   'P 1'
#
loop_
_entity.id
_entity.type
_entity.pdbx_description
1 polymer ?
#
loop_
_entity_poly.entity_id
_entity_poly.type
_entity_poly.pdbx_seq_one_letter_code
_entity_poly.pdbx_strand_id
1 'polypeptide(L)' 'MFSIRKKKNSIAIFSENQLIESVEIVDFQGRKIIVKQGNFGNFIELELQNLRSGVYFLRTNSETTTFQIQ' A
#
# COMPACT_ATOMS: atom_id res chain seq x y z
N MET A 1 -8.51 4.16 10.40
CA MET A 1 -7.33 3.37 10.78
C MET A 1 -7.22 2.18 9.86
N PHE A 2 -6.14 2.15 9.07
CA PHE A 2 -5.85 0.97 8.25
C PHE A 2 -4.91 0.00 8.97
N SER A 3 -5.05 -1.27 8.63
CA SER A 3 -4.14 -2.34 9.01
C SER A 3 -3.45 -2.90 7.77
N ILE A 4 -2.14 -3.16 7.88
CA ILE A 4 -1.35 -3.72 6.78
C ILE A 4 -0.80 -5.08 7.19
N ARG A 5 -0.99 -6.07 6.32
CA ARG A 5 -0.40 -7.39 6.48
C ARG A 5 0.52 -7.67 5.31
N LYS A 6 1.82 -7.79 5.61
CA LYS A 6 2.83 -8.21 4.64
C LYS A 6 2.71 -9.71 4.39
N LYS A 7 2.69 -10.10 3.12
CA LYS A 7 2.85 -11.48 2.65
C LYS A 7 4.16 -11.59 1.87
N LYS A 8 4.48 -12.79 1.37
CA LYS A 8 5.74 -13.06 0.65
C LYS A 8 5.94 -12.12 -0.55
N ASN A 9 4.92 -11.96 -1.39
CA ASN A 9 4.99 -11.18 -2.64
C ASN A 9 3.90 -10.10 -2.74
N SER A 10 3.19 -9.82 -1.66
CA SER A 10 2.06 -8.90 -1.65
C SER A 10 1.89 -8.22 -0.31
N ILE A 11 1.15 -7.12 -0.30
CA ILE A 11 0.62 -6.49 0.91
C ILE A 11 -0.89 -6.49 0.84
N ALA A 12 -1.51 -6.85 1.94
CA ALA A 12 -2.94 -6.74 2.15
C ALA A 12 -3.21 -5.52 3.03
N ILE A 13 -4.12 -4.67 2.59
CA ILE A 13 -4.49 -3.41 3.25
C ILE A 13 -5.96 -3.52 3.60
N PHE A 14 -6.26 -3.32 4.89
CA PHE A 14 -7.60 -3.42 5.44
C PHE A 14 -8.00 -2.10 6.08
N SER A 15 -9.27 -1.78 5.97
CA SER A 15 -9.88 -0.62 6.60
C SER A 15 -11.15 -1.01 7.33
N GLU A 16 -11.31 -0.58 8.57
CA GLU A 16 -12.53 -0.89 9.34
C GLU A 16 -13.65 0.13 9.10
N ASN A 17 -13.29 1.40 8.88
CA ASN A 17 -14.24 2.52 8.95
C ASN A 17 -14.35 3.37 7.67
N GLN A 18 -13.57 3.04 6.63
CA GLN A 18 -13.50 3.87 5.42
C GLN A 18 -13.17 3.03 4.18
N LEU A 19 -13.76 3.38 3.05
CA LEU A 19 -13.43 2.74 1.78
C LEU A 19 -12.01 3.12 1.33
N ILE A 20 -11.30 2.14 0.79
CA ILE A 20 -10.04 2.32 0.10
C ILE A 20 -10.36 2.68 -1.36
N GLU A 21 -10.14 3.94 -1.71
CA GLU A 21 -10.42 4.46 -3.04
C GLU A 21 -9.15 4.63 -3.88
N SER A 22 -8.01 4.75 -3.21
CA SER A 22 -6.71 4.82 -3.84
C SER A 22 -5.65 4.19 -2.96
N VAL A 23 -4.64 3.63 -3.62
CA VAL A 23 -3.41 3.20 -2.97
C VAL A 23 -2.22 3.58 -3.83
N GLU A 24 -1.24 4.21 -3.20
CA GLU A 24 0.05 4.55 -3.79
C GLU A 24 1.19 3.92 -2.99
N ILE A 25 2.16 3.31 -3.67
CA ILE A 25 3.45 2.95 -3.09
C ILE A 25 4.48 3.92 -3.63
N VAL A 26 5.18 4.58 -2.72
CA VAL A 26 6.15 5.63 -3.02
C VAL A 26 7.48 5.25 -2.39
N ASP A 27 8.58 5.42 -3.12
CA ASP A 27 9.92 5.20 -2.55
C ASP A 27 10.39 6.36 -1.67
N PHE A 28 11.57 6.23 -1.05
CA PHE A 28 12.12 7.26 -0.16
C PHE A 28 12.46 8.58 -0.87
N GLN A 29 12.58 8.57 -2.20
CA GLN A 29 12.80 9.77 -3.01
C GLN A 29 11.48 10.44 -3.42
N GLY A 30 10.34 9.91 -2.99
CA GLY A 30 9.03 10.44 -3.35
C GLY A 30 8.52 9.97 -4.72
N ARG A 31 9.18 9.01 -5.38
CA ARG A 31 8.77 8.49 -6.68
C ARG A 31 7.64 7.47 -6.49
N LYS A 32 6.54 7.66 -7.23
CA LYS A 32 5.40 6.73 -7.24
C LYS A 32 5.79 5.47 -8.02
N ILE A 33 5.74 4.31 -7.37
CA ILE A 33 6.08 3.01 -7.96
C ILE A 33 4.82 2.24 -8.35
N ILE A 34 3.81 2.24 -7.47
CA ILE A 34 2.50 1.67 -7.73
C ILE A 34 1.46 2.75 -7.47
N VAL A 35 0.50 2.90 -8.37
CA VAL A 35 -0.68 3.75 -8.19
C VAL A 35 -1.90 2.95 -8.65
N LYS A 36 -2.84 2.74 -7.73
CA LYS A 36 -4.14 2.15 -8.03
C LYS A 36 -5.23 3.09 -7.54
N GLN A 37 -6.26 3.28 -8.36
CA GLN A 37 -7.46 4.05 -8.03
C GLN A 37 -8.68 3.21 -8.39
N GLY A 38 -9.74 3.28 -7.59
CA GLY A 38 -10.97 2.53 -7.78
C GLY A 38 -11.68 2.21 -6.46
N ASN A 39 -12.89 1.67 -6.53
CA ASN A 39 -13.68 1.33 -5.34
C ASN A 39 -13.30 -0.06 -4.81
N PHE A 40 -12.18 -0.16 -4.09
CA PHE A 40 -11.69 -1.45 -3.57
C PHE A 40 -12.47 -1.93 -2.34
N GLY A 41 -13.38 -1.11 -1.81
CA GLY A 41 -14.09 -1.43 -0.58
C GLY A 41 -13.16 -1.31 0.63
N ASN A 42 -13.32 -2.20 1.59
CA ASN A 42 -12.55 -2.18 2.84
C ASN A 42 -11.27 -3.02 2.77
N PHE A 43 -10.96 -3.63 1.62
CA PHE A 43 -9.83 -4.53 1.45
C PHE A 43 -9.22 -4.41 0.06
N ILE A 44 -7.89 -4.34 0.00
CA ILE A 44 -7.16 -4.47 -1.25
C ILE A 44 -5.87 -5.26 -1.02
N GLU A 45 -5.51 -6.09 -1.98
CA GLU A 45 -4.22 -6.74 -2.04
C GLU A 45 -3.40 -6.19 -3.22
N LEU A 46 -2.17 -5.79 -2.93
CA LEU A 46 -1.21 -5.31 -3.92
C LEU A 46 -0.06 -6.29 -4.04
N GLU A 47 0.21 -6.72 -5.26
CA GLU A 47 1.42 -7.44 -5.56
C GLU A 47 2.63 -6.51 -5.51
N LEU A 48 3.71 -6.97 -4.89
CA LEU A 48 4.98 -6.26 -4.72
C LEU A 48 6.05 -6.76 -5.70
N GLN A 49 5.65 -7.48 -6.76
CA GLN A 49 6.59 -8.02 -7.74
C GLN A 49 7.42 -6.87 -8.33
N ASN A 50 8.74 -7.06 -8.42
CA ASN A 50 9.74 -6.11 -8.92
C ASN A 50 10.09 -4.92 -8.00
N LEU A 51 9.57 -4.86 -6.78
CA LEU A 51 10.09 -3.91 -5.79
C LEU A 51 11.41 -4.42 -5.21
N ARG A 52 12.43 -3.55 -5.20
CA ARG A 52 13.71 -3.84 -4.55
C ARG A 52 13.56 -3.82 -3.04
N SER A 53 14.40 -4.57 -2.32
CA SER A 53 14.50 -4.47 -0.86
C SER A 53 14.76 -3.02 -0.45
N GLY A 54 14.04 -2.53 0.56
CA GLY A 54 14.05 -1.13 0.97
C GLY A 54 12.82 -0.71 1.74
N VAL A 55 12.81 0.55 2.18
CA VAL A 55 11.68 1.18 2.86
C VAL A 55 10.83 1.96 1.85
N TYR A 56 9.52 1.76 1.91
CA TYR A 56 8.54 2.43 1.07
C TYR A 56 7.46 3.08 1.91
N PHE A 57 6.86 4.13 1.37
CA PHE A 57 5.63 4.72 1.88
C PHE A 57 4.44 4.09 1.17
N LEU A 58 3.47 3.62 1.94
CA LEU A 58 2.15 3.29 1.46
C LEU A 58 1.21 4.46 1.79
N ARG A 59 0.53 4.98 0.78
CA ARG A 59 -0.47 6.04 0.92
C ARG A 59 -1.82 5.50 0.48
N THR A 60 -2.85 5.73 1.28
CA THR A 60 -4.24 5.55 0.88
C THR A 60 -4.89 6.92 0.67
N ASN A 61 -6.18 6.95 0.37
CA ASN A 61 -6.96 8.20 0.29
C ASN A 61 -7.00 8.99 1.61
N SER A 62 -6.63 8.41 2.75
CA SER A 62 -6.74 9.09 4.05
C SER A 62 -5.56 8.91 5.00
N GLU A 63 -4.67 7.93 4.78
CA GLU A 63 -3.54 7.70 5.68
C GLU A 63 -2.25 7.43 4.89
N THR A 64 -1.11 7.67 5.55
CA THR A 64 0.21 7.30 5.05
C THR A 64 0.94 6.52 6.12
N THR A 65 1.61 5.44 5.72
CA THR A 65 2.44 4.63 6.62
C THR A 65 3.63 4.06 5.87
N THR A 66 4.60 3.52 6.61
CA THR A 66 5.84 2.98 6.05
C THR A 66 5.89 1.46 6.20
N PHE A 67 6.48 0.79 5.22
CA PHE A 67 6.77 -0.64 5.32
C PHE A 67 8.13 -0.98 4.69
N GLN A 68 8.74 -2.07 5.15
CA GLN A 68 10.03 -2.54 4.67
C GLN A 68 9.87 -3.81 3.84
N ILE A 69 10.47 -3.82 2.65
CA ILE A 69 10.69 -5.00 1.81
C ILE A 69 12.10 -5.52 2.09
N GLN A 70 12.22 -6.82 2.31
CA GLN A 70 13.48 -7.53 2.56
C GLN A 70 13.70 -8.49 1.40
#